data_AF-A0A6J2CHF2-F1
#
_entry.id   AF-A0A6J2CHF2-F1
#
_cell.length_a   1.000
_cell.length_b   1.000
_cell.length_c   1.000
_cell.angle_alpha   90.00
_cell.angle_beta   90.00
_cell.angle_gamma   90.00
#
_symmetry.space_group_name_H-M   'P 1'
#
loop_
_entity.id
_entity.type
_entity.pdbx_description
1 polymer ?
#
loop_
_entity_poly.entity_id
_entity_poly.type
_entity_poly.pdbx_seq_one_letter_code
_entity_poly.pdbx_strand_id
1 'polypeptide(L)' 'MPKDAVVIVRYGPYSAVGLAVEYRTFRLEGLQAVLTRDGHKVILEKTEDWNVVELMVNEEIVFHCNIKDLEFGI' A
#
# COMPACT_ATOMS: atom_id res chain seq x y z
N MET A 1 13.15 7.28 -3.79
CA MET A 1 12.39 6.92 -5.01
C MET A 1 12.73 7.93 -6.11
N PRO A 2 12.77 7.56 -7.41
CA PRO A 2 12.91 8.52 -8.50
C PRO A 2 11.78 9.56 -8.49
N LYS A 3 12.03 10.79 -8.94
CA LYS A 3 10.98 11.81 -9.08
C LYS A 3 9.90 11.36 -10.06
N ASP A 4 8.65 11.71 -9.78
CA ASP A 4 7.48 11.44 -10.64
C ASP A 4 7.32 9.95 -11.02
N ALA A 5 7.82 9.05 -10.18
CA ALA A 5 7.75 7.61 -10.41
C ALA A 5 6.31 7.08 -10.42
N VAL A 6 6.11 5.98 -11.14
CA VAL A 6 4.95 5.11 -11.00
C VAL A 6 5.22 4.13 -9.86
N VAL A 7 4.35 4.12 -8.87
CA VAL A 7 4.44 3.26 -7.68
C VAL A 7 3.27 2.29 -7.70
N ILE A 8 3.58 1.01 -7.76
CA ILE A 8 2.57 -0.05 -7.62
C ILE A 8 2.54 -0.46 -6.16
N VAL A 9 1.44 -0.19 -5.48
CA VAL A 9 1.17 -0.64 -4.11
C VAL A 9 0.47 -1.98 -4.21
N ARG A 10 1.22 -3.07 -4.04
CA ARG A 10 0.65 -4.41 -3.93
C ARG A 10 0.14 -4.60 -2.52
N TYR A 11 -1.10 -5.04 -2.35
CA TYR A 11 -1.70 -5.20 -1.02
C TYR A 11 -2.51 -6.48 -0.89
N GLY A 12 -2.30 -7.12 0.25
CA GLY A 12 -2.95 -8.34 0.66
C GLY A 12 -4.32 -8.13 1.28
N PRO A 13 -5.16 -9.18 1.32
CA PRO A 13 -6.34 -9.15 2.16
C PRO A 13 -5.93 -9.19 3.64
N TYR A 14 -6.72 -8.57 4.50
CA TYR A 14 -6.52 -8.62 5.95
C TYR A 14 -7.83 -8.53 6.72
N SER A 15 -7.82 -9.03 7.95
CA SER A 15 -8.91 -8.81 8.90
C SER A 15 -8.72 -7.48 9.62
N ALA A 16 -9.75 -6.63 9.58
CA ALA A 16 -9.81 -5.36 10.28
C ALA A 16 -10.81 -5.46 11.44
N VAL A 17 -10.40 -5.20 12.68
CA VAL A 17 -11.32 -5.05 13.84
C VAL A 17 -12.34 -6.21 13.95
N GLY A 18 -11.88 -7.46 13.77
CA GLY A 18 -12.75 -8.65 13.85
C GLY A 18 -13.65 -8.88 12.63
N LEU A 19 -13.55 -8.06 11.59
CA LEU A 19 -14.25 -8.28 10.32
C LEU A 19 -13.63 -9.44 9.51
N ALA A 20 -14.41 -9.96 8.57
CA ALA A 20 -13.96 -10.93 7.59
C ALA A 20 -12.71 -10.41 6.82
N VAL A 21 -11.85 -11.37 6.48
CA VAL A 21 -10.64 -11.12 5.69
C VAL A 21 -11.04 -10.71 4.28
N GLU A 22 -10.72 -9.48 3.91
CA GLU A 22 -11.06 -8.89 2.61
C GLU A 22 -9.96 -7.95 2.14
N TYR A 23 -9.97 -7.64 0.85
CA TYR A 23 -9.15 -6.59 0.27
C TYR A 23 -9.72 -5.21 0.63
N ARG A 24 -9.09 -4.54 1.60
CA ARG A 24 -9.51 -3.22 2.07
C ARG A 24 -8.41 -2.20 1.84
N THR A 25 -8.77 -0.99 1.42
CA THR A 25 -7.81 0.06 1.04
C THR A 25 -7.69 1.18 2.07
N PHE A 26 -8.53 1.22 3.11
CA PHE A 26 -8.57 2.36 4.03
C PHE A 26 -7.23 2.63 4.75
N ARG A 27 -6.46 1.59 5.10
CA ARG A 27 -5.12 1.77 5.69
C ARG A 27 -4.07 2.27 4.70
N LEU A 28 -4.35 2.18 3.40
CA LEU A 28 -3.47 2.64 2.33
C LEU A 28 -3.71 4.12 2.01
N GLU A 29 -4.76 4.76 2.53
CA GLU A 29 -5.11 6.15 2.18
C GLU A 29 -4.01 7.14 2.58
N GLY A 30 -3.46 7.03 3.79
CA GLY A 30 -2.35 7.87 4.23
C GLY A 30 -1.09 7.68 3.39
N LEU A 31 -0.76 6.42 3.05
CA LEU A 31 0.36 6.08 2.18
C LEU A 31 0.19 6.65 0.76
N GLN A 32 -1.01 6.49 0.18
CA GLN A 32 -1.35 7.08 -1.12
C GLN A 32 -1.21 8.61 -1.09
N ALA A 33 -1.74 9.26 -0.05
CA ALA A 33 -1.67 10.71 0.08
C ALA A 33 -0.21 11.22 0.14
N VAL A 34 0.66 10.55 0.88
CA VAL A 34 2.09 10.90 0.95
C VAL A 34 2.77 10.74 -0.40
N LEU A 35 2.56 9.61 -1.08
CA LEU A 35 3.16 9.34 -2.39
C LEU A 35 2.67 10.33 -3.46
N THR A 36 1.37 10.60 -3.52
CA THR A 36 0.81 11.58 -4.47
C THR A 36 1.26 13.00 -4.18
N ARG A 37 1.38 13.39 -2.89
CA ARG A 37 1.91 14.71 -2.51
C ARG A 37 3.36 14.89 -2.95
N ASP A 38 4.14 13.82 -3.01
CA ASP A 38 5.53 13.82 -3.51
C ASP A 38 5.63 13.78 -5.05
N GLY A 39 4.49 13.80 -5.76
CA GLY A 39 4.42 13.83 -7.22
C GLY A 39 4.33 12.44 -7.88
N HIS A 40 4.25 11.37 -7.10
CA HIS A 40 4.21 10.02 -7.65
C HIS A 40 2.81 9.61 -8.11
N LYS A 41 2.76 8.83 -9.19
CA LYS A 41 1.53 8.16 -9.64
C LYS A 41 1.38 6.84 -8.90
N VAL A 42 0.29 6.67 -8.17
CA VAL A 42 0.03 5.46 -7.38
C VAL A 42 -0.96 4.55 -8.11
N ILE A 43 -0.65 3.25 -8.17
CA ILE A 43 -1.51 2.18 -8.69
C ILE A 43 -1.70 1.15 -7.59
N LEU A 44 -2.94 0.76 -7.30
CA LEU A 44 -3.23 -0.30 -6.33
C LEU A 44 -3.39 -1.65 -7.03
N GLU A 45 -2.65 -2.66 -6.59
CA GLU A 45 -2.73 -4.02 -7.10
C GLU A 45 -3.00 -5.00 -5.95
N LYS A 46 -3.93 -5.94 -6.14
CA LYS A 46 -4.22 -6.97 -5.14
C LYS A 46 -3.18 -8.08 -5.23
N THR A 47 -2.69 -8.57 -4.09
CA THR A 47 -1.89 -9.80 -3.99
C THR A 47 -2.57 -10.82 -3.09
N GLU A 48 -2.35 -12.11 -3.34
CA GLU A 48 -2.91 -13.19 -2.51
C GLU A 48 -2.24 -13.31 -1.14
N ASP A 49 -1.08 -12.66 -0.95
CA ASP A 49 -0.32 -12.69 0.31
C ASP A 49 -1.03 -11.90 1.41
N TRP A 50 -1.30 -12.54 2.55
CA TRP A 50 -2.10 -11.93 3.60
C TRP A 50 -1.35 -10.87 4.40
N ASN A 51 -2.06 -9.79 4.73
CA ASN A 51 -1.55 -8.66 5.51
C ASN A 51 -0.31 -7.97 4.94
N VAL A 52 0.00 -8.16 3.65
CA VAL A 52 1.21 -7.58 3.03
C VAL A 52 0.88 -6.23 2.38
N VAL A 53 1.83 -5.29 2.44
CA VAL A 53 1.92 -4.14 1.54
C VAL A 53 3.33 -4.10 0.97
N GLU A 54 3.46 -3.99 -0.35
CA GLU A 54 4.73 -3.81 -1.06
C GLU A 54 4.63 -2.57 -1.95
N LEU A 55 5.67 -1.75 -1.93
CA LEU A 55 5.86 -0.68 -2.91
C LEU A 55 6.81 -1.16 -3.99
N MET A 56 6.30 -1.31 -5.21
CA MET A 56 7.10 -1.61 -6.38
C MET A 56 7.36 -0.36 -7.21
N VAL A 57 8.63 -0.16 -7.58
CA VAL A 57 9.10 0.91 -8.46
C VAL A 57 10.12 0.31 -9.41
N ASN A 58 9.96 0.54 -10.72
CA ASN A 58 10.85 -0.03 -11.73
C ASN A 58 11.05 -1.55 -11.55
N GLU A 59 9.97 -2.27 -11.28
CA GLU A 59 9.95 -3.73 -11.09
C GLU A 59 10.68 -4.24 -9.82
N GLU A 60 11.15 -3.34 -8.95
CA GLU A 60 11.80 -3.69 -7.68
C GLU A 60 10.91 -3.33 -6.48
N ILE A 61 10.89 -4.22 -5.47
CA ILE A 61 10.25 -3.93 -4.18
C ILE A 61 11.20 -3.05 -3.37
N VAL A 62 10.81 -1.79 -3.17
CA VAL A 62 11.62 -0.80 -2.44
C VAL A 62 11.20 -0.64 -0.99
N PHE A 63 10.03 -1.15 -0.63
CA PHE A 63 9.49 -1.14 0.73
C PHE A 63 8.48 -2.28 0.90
N HIS A 64 8.47 -2.90 2.06
CA HIS A 64 7.46 -3.87 2.45
C HIS A 64 7.09 -3.72 3.93
N CYS A 65 5.83 -3.94 4.28
CA CYS A 65 5.38 -3.94 5.68
C CYS A 65 4.11 -4.78 5.86
N ASN A 66 3.72 -4.99 7.12
CA ASN A 66 2.38 -5.50 7.41
C ASN A 66 1.36 -4.37 7.24
N ILE A 67 0.25 -4.61 6.54
CA ILE A 67 -0.80 -3.61 6.33
C ILE A 67 -1.40 -3.09 7.65
N LYS A 68 -1.34 -3.87 8.73
CA LYS A 68 -1.82 -3.49 10.05
C LYS A 68 -0.88 -2.54 10.79
N ASP A 69 0.39 -2.46 10.38
CA ASP A 69 1.38 -1.54 10.91
C ASP A 69 1.21 -0.13 10.33
N LEU A 70 0.44 0.01 9.23
CA LEU A 70 0.06 1.31 8.70
C LEU A 70 -0.94 1.98 9.65
N GLU A 71 -0.52 3.12 10.19
CA GLU A 71 -1.36 3.98 11.02
C GLU A 71 -2.26 4.87 10.15
N PHE A 72 -3.44 5.20 10.67
CA PHE A 72 -4.28 6.21 10.05
C PHE A 72 -3.60 7.57 10.21
N GLY A 73 -3.30 8.23 9.09
CA GLY A 73 -2.78 9.60 9.12
C GLY A 73 -3.80 10.54 9.77
N ILE A 74 -3.33 11.40 10.69
CA ILE A 74 -4.06 12.56 11.24
C ILE A 74 -3.98 13.76 10.31
#